data_AF-A0A940ST60-F1
#
_entry.id   AF-A0A940ST60-F1
#
_cell.length_a   1.000
_cell.length_b   1.000
_cell.length_c   1.000
_cell.angle_alpha   90.00
_cell.angle_beta   90.00
_cell.angle_gamma   90.00
#
_symmetry.space_group_name_H-M   'P 1'
#
loop_
_entity.id
_entity.type
_entity.pdbx_description
1 polymer ?
#
loop_
_entity_poly.entity_id
_entity_poly.type
_entity_poly.pdbx_seq_one_letter_code
_entity_poly.pdbx_strand_id
1 'polypeptide(L)'
;VQQQIRSGGIVSVSGEDEARRYPVAPGYTVTMRDETGPYLYEKTMGFSQLDQPIFRKARIVFEDAQESVQNNAGKPEAPAVVYAELSQLEALRDAVAADLNALRSMVETMAEQKKPASRKKEADPE
;
A
#
# COMPACT_ATOMS: atom_id res chain seq x y z
N VAL A 1 2.54 9.05 35.14
CA VAL A 1 2.00 7.76 34.62
C VAL A 1 2.42 7.67 33.16
N GLN A 2 3.45 6.88 32.82
CA GLN A 2 3.89 6.68 31.44
C GLN A 2 2.89 5.74 30.75
N GLN A 3 2.11 6.26 29.80
CA GLN A 3 1.24 5.44 28.98
C GLN A 3 2.12 4.67 27.97
N GLN A 4 2.27 3.36 28.19
CA GLN A 4 2.90 2.45 27.26
C GLN A 4 2.22 2.59 25.89
N ILE A 5 3.02 2.88 24.86
CA ILE A 5 2.63 2.86 23.47
C ILE A 5 2.20 1.43 23.14
N ARG A 6 0.88 1.17 23.16
CA ARG A 6 0.29 -0.11 22.79
C ARG A 6 0.26 -0.18 21.26
N SER A 7 1.33 -0.74 20.69
CA SER A 7 1.38 -1.15 19.30
C SER A 7 0.26 -2.16 19.02
N GLY A 8 -0.76 -1.75 18.25
CA GLY A 8 -1.77 -2.65 17.69
C GLY A 8 -3.02 -2.93 18.55
N GLY A 9 -3.26 -2.17 19.62
CA GLY A 9 -4.47 -2.31 20.45
C GLY A 9 -5.54 -1.27 20.15
N ILE A 10 -6.82 -1.67 20.14
CA ILE A 10 -7.94 -0.73 20.21
C ILE A 10 -7.96 -0.12 21.62
N VAL A 11 -8.01 1.20 21.71
CA VAL A 11 -8.03 1.94 22.97
C VAL A 11 -9.47 2.23 23.38
N SER A 12 -9.88 1.89 24.60
CA SER A 12 -11.18 2.33 25.13
C SER A 12 -11.17 3.82 25.46
N VAL A 13 -12.24 4.54 25.09
CA VAL A 13 -12.46 5.95 25.44
C VAL A 13 -13.91 6.17 25.87
N SER A 14 -14.14 7.16 26.71
CA SER A 14 -15.45 7.48 27.28
C SER A 14 -16.36 8.24 26.30
N GLY A 15 -15.88 8.60 25.11
CA GLY A 15 -16.65 9.33 24.10
C GLY A 15 -15.79 10.11 23.11
N GLU A 16 -16.47 10.85 22.21
CA GLU A 16 -15.83 11.60 21.12
C GLU A 16 -14.87 12.69 21.63
N ASP A 17 -15.23 13.41 22.70
CA ASP A 17 -14.39 14.48 23.25
C ASP A 17 -13.04 13.97 23.80
N GLU A 18 -13.03 12.76 24.34
CA GLU A 18 -11.79 12.10 24.76
C GLU A 18 -11.00 11.63 23.54
N ALA A 19 -11.66 10.99 22.58
CA ALA A 19 -11.05 10.51 21.34
C ALA A 19 -10.35 11.62 20.54
N ARG A 20 -10.96 12.81 20.45
CA ARG A 20 -10.37 13.97 19.76
C ARG A 20 -9.10 14.47 20.44
N ARG A 21 -9.05 14.41 21.77
CA ARG A 21 -7.90 14.85 22.58
C ARG A 21 -6.84 13.78 22.76
N TYR A 22 -7.11 12.54 22.34
CA TYR A 22 -6.18 11.42 22.50
C TYR A 22 -4.84 11.70 21.79
N PRO A 23 -3.70 11.53 22.47
CA PRO A 23 -2.39 11.78 21.89
C PRO A 23 -2.04 10.68 20.89
N VAL A 24 -1.63 11.08 19.69
CA VAL A 24 -1.17 10.18 18.63
C VAL A 24 0.21 10.65 18.19
N ALA A 25 1.18 9.73 18.14
CA ALA A 25 2.53 10.05 17.71
C ALA A 25 2.56 10.35 16.19
N PRO A 26 3.45 11.22 15.70
CA PRO A 26 3.60 11.47 14.27
C PRO A 26 3.86 10.18 13.49
N GLY A 27 3.15 9.99 12.37
CA GLY A 27 3.24 8.79 11.55
C GLY A 27 2.44 7.59 12.06
N TYR A 28 1.67 7.74 13.14
CA TYR A 28 0.86 6.67 13.71
C TYR A 28 -0.64 6.93 13.53
N THR A 29 -1.38 5.82 13.56
CA THR A 29 -2.83 5.77 13.61
C THR A 29 -3.25 5.05 14.88
N VAL A 30 -4.22 5.61 15.61
CA VAL A 30 -4.82 4.96 16.79
C VAL A 30 -6.31 4.78 16.55
N THR A 31 -6.77 3.54 16.75
CA THR A 31 -8.19 3.18 16.76
C THR A 31 -8.69 3.15 18.20
N MET A 32 -9.80 3.84 18.46
CA MET A 32 -10.40 3.99 19.77
C MET A 32 -11.85 3.51 19.76
N ARG A 33 -12.27 2.73 20.75
CA ARG A 33 -13.65 2.27 20.94
C ARG A 33 -14.35 3.14 21.98
N ASP A 34 -15.49 3.69 21.61
CA ASP A 34 -16.38 4.37 22.54
C ASP A 34 -17.01 3.36 23.50
N GLU A 35 -16.88 3.59 24.80
CA GLU A 35 -17.51 2.76 25.84
C GLU A 35 -18.95 3.17 26.10
N THR A 36 -19.34 4.38 25.73
CA THR A 36 -20.68 4.94 25.96
C THR A 36 -21.61 4.77 24.78
N GLY A 37 -21.09 4.39 23.60
CA GLY A 37 -21.86 4.28 22.37
C GLY A 37 -21.30 3.29 21.37
N PRO A 38 -22.06 2.96 20.31
CA PRO A 38 -21.63 2.03 19.27
C PRO A 38 -20.72 2.74 18.26
N TYR A 39 -19.65 3.37 18.71
CA TYR A 39 -18.75 4.13 17.85
C TYR A 39 -17.29 3.68 17.97
N LEU A 40 -16.59 3.73 16.85
CA LEU A 40 -15.14 3.66 16.75
C LEU A 40 -14.64 4.99 16.22
N TYR A 41 -13.52 5.44 16.76
CA TYR A 41 -12.81 6.63 16.31
C TYR A 41 -11.44 6.23 15.80
N GLU A 42 -11.00 6.85 14.72
CA GLU A 42 -9.64 6.70 14.20
C GLU A 42 -8.99 8.06 14.16
N LYS A 43 -7.80 8.17 14.75
CA LYS A 43 -7.00 9.39 14.71
C LYS A 43 -5.64 9.10 14.13
N THR A 44 -5.33 9.77 13.03
CA THR A 44 -4.08 9.64 12.30
C THR A 44 -3.31 10.94 12.37
N MET A 45 -2.04 10.86 12.76
CA MET A 45 -1.11 11.98 12.67
C MET A 45 -0.13 11.73 11.52
N GLY A 46 -0.02 12.71 10.62
CA GLY A 46 1.00 12.69 9.57
C GLY A 46 2.43 12.71 10.15
N PHE A 47 3.41 12.49 9.28
CA PHE A 47 4.82 12.53 9.67
C PHE A 47 5.34 13.97 9.76
N SER A 48 4.72 14.90 9.02
CA SER A 48 5.09 16.31 9.07
C SER A 48 4.41 17.01 10.24
N GLN A 49 5.10 17.94 10.88
CA GLN A 49 4.50 18.82 11.89
C GLN A 49 3.47 19.80 11.29
N LEU A 50 3.46 19.96 9.96
CA LEU A 50 2.46 20.76 9.24
C LEU A 50 1.18 19.97 8.91
N ASP A 51 1.21 18.65 9.05
CA ASP A 51 0.04 17.81 8.78
C ASP A 51 -0.98 17.97 9.90
N GLN A 52 -2.23 18.24 9.53
CA GLN A 52 -3.32 18.27 10.50
C GLN A 52 -3.75 16.85 10.89
N PRO A 53 -4.11 16.62 12.16
CA PRO A 53 -4.70 15.35 12.59
C PRO A 53 -5.96 15.05 11.78
N ILE A 54 -6.02 13.84 11.20
CA ILE A 54 -7.25 13.34 10.58
C ILE A 54 -8.01 12.57 11.65
N PHE A 55 -9.27 12.95 11.87
CA PHE A 55 -10.17 12.29 12.81
C PHE A 55 -11.37 11.71 12.07
N ARG A 56 -11.62 10.41 12.23
CA ARG A 56 -12.74 9.69 11.63
C ARG A 56 -13.60 9.05 12.71
N LYS A 57 -14.91 9.01 12.45
CA LYS A 57 -15.92 8.39 13.30
C LYS A 57 -16.67 7.35 12.49
N ALA A 58 -16.71 6.11 12.97
CA ALA A 58 -17.46 5.01 12.40
C ALA A 58 -18.46 4.49 13.42
N ARG A 59 -19.66 4.13 12.98
CA ARG A 59 -20.66 3.47 13.83
C ARG A 59 -20.47 1.96 13.70
N ILE A 60 -20.41 1.26 14.82
CA ILE A 60 -20.38 -0.19 14.87
C ILE A 60 -21.78 -0.70 14.54
N VAL A 61 -21.87 -1.53 13.51
CA VAL A 61 -23.06 -2.30 13.14
C VAL A 61 -22.70 -3.76 13.33
N PHE A 62 -23.53 -4.48 14.10
CA PHE A 62 -23.42 -5.92 14.21
C PHE A 62 -24.19 -6.52 13.05
N GLU A 63 -23.48 -7.17 12.14
CA GLU A 63 -24.12 -7.99 11.12
C GLU A 63 -24.45 -9.33 11.78
N ASP A 64 -25.74 -9.61 12.00
CA ASP A 64 -26.19 -10.97 12.26
C ASP A 64 -25.64 -11.85 11.13
N ALA A 65 -25.14 -13.05 11.46
CA ALA A 65 -24.52 -13.98 10.52
C ALA A 65 -25.51 -14.59 9.50
N GLN A 66 -26.50 -13.81 9.08
CA GLN A 66 -27.45 -14.10 8.01
C GLN A 66 -27.47 -12.90 7.08
N GLU A 67 -26.72 -13.07 5.99
CA GLU A 67 -26.79 -12.26 4.79
C GLU A 67 -28.25 -11.99 4.41
N SER A 68 -28.74 -10.80 4.75
CA SER A 68 -29.99 -10.26 4.23
C SER A 68 -29.72 -8.84 3.76
N VAL A 69 -29.23 -8.80 2.53
CA VAL A 69 -29.10 -7.60 1.71
C VAL A 69 -30.49 -6.97 1.53
N GLN A 70 -30.85 -5.98 2.36
CA GLN A 70 -31.95 -5.02 2.13
C GLN A 70 -31.68 -3.79 3.02
N ASN A 71 -31.70 -2.52 2.60
CA ASN A 71 -32.08 -1.84 1.37
C ASN A 71 -31.53 -0.38 1.39
N ASN A 72 -31.12 0.12 0.22
CA ASN A 72 -31.15 1.51 -0.29
C ASN A 72 -30.95 2.73 0.65
N ALA A 73 -29.78 3.38 0.55
CA ALA A 73 -29.66 4.86 0.59
C ALA A 73 -28.32 5.34 -0.02
N GLY A 74 -28.36 5.81 -1.28
CA GLY A 74 -27.32 6.60 -1.94
C GLY A 74 -26.11 5.81 -2.47
N LYS A 75 -26.08 5.52 -3.78
CA LYS A 75 -24.88 5.02 -4.47
C LYS A 75 -23.73 6.04 -4.35
N PRO A 76 -22.57 5.72 -3.76
CA PRO A 76 -21.32 6.04 -4.40
C PRO A 76 -21.12 4.98 -5.49
N GLU A 77 -21.01 5.40 -6.74
CA GLU A 77 -20.58 4.51 -7.82
C GLU A 77 -19.16 4.06 -7.48
N ALA A 78 -19.02 2.83 -6.97
CA ALA A 78 -17.71 2.20 -6.85
C ALA A 78 -17.12 2.13 -8.27
N PRO A 79 -15.86 2.55 -8.50
CA PRO A 79 -15.26 2.40 -9.81
C PRO A 79 -15.34 0.92 -10.17
N ALA A 80 -15.95 0.62 -11.32
CA ALA A 80 -16.03 -0.74 -11.82
C ALA A 80 -14.61 -1.31 -11.84
N VAL A 81 -14.37 -2.33 -11.02
CA VAL A 81 -13.16 -3.12 -11.12
C VAL A 81 -13.27 -3.84 -12.46
N VAL A 82 -12.65 -3.27 -13.50
CA VAL A 82 -12.54 -3.89 -14.81
C VAL A 82 -11.51 -5.00 -14.66
N TYR A 83 -11.99 -6.21 -14.44
CA TYR A 83 -11.14 -7.39 -14.52
C TYR A 83 -10.72 -7.55 -15.98
N ALA A 84 -9.42 -7.48 -16.24
CA ALA A 84 -8.89 -7.83 -17.55
C ALA A 84 -9.22 -9.31 -17.81
N GLU A 85 -9.76 -9.59 -18.99
CA GLU A 85 -9.97 -10.96 -19.46
C GLU A 85 -8.65 -11.74 -19.39
N LEU A 86 -8.69 -13.00 -18.97
CA LEU A 86 -7.50 -13.82 -18.71
C LEU A 86 -6.54 -13.85 -19.92
N SER A 87 -7.07 -13.81 -21.13
CA SER A 87 -6.31 -13.76 -22.38
C SER A 87 -5.45 -12.50 -22.54
N GLN A 88 -5.90 -11.36 -22.01
CA GLN A 88 -5.15 -10.09 -22.05
C GLN A 88 -3.96 -10.13 -21.07
N LEU A 89 -4.13 -10.78 -19.92
CA LEU A 89 -3.08 -11.01 -18.93
C LEU A 89 -1.99 -11.95 -19.48
N GLU A 90 -2.39 -13.01 -20.18
CA GLU A 90 -1.46 -13.93 -20.83
C GLU A 90 -0.67 -13.24 -21.96
N ALA A 91 -1.34 -12.47 -22.81
CA ALA A 91 -0.68 -11.70 -23.86
C ALA A 91 0.34 -10.68 -23.29
N LEU A 92 -0.01 -10.02 -22.18
CA LEU A 92 0.90 -9.08 -21.52
C LEU A 92 2.11 -9.80 -20.90
N ARG A 93 1.90 -10.95 -20.27
CA ARG A 93 2.99 -11.79 -19.74
C ARG A 93 3.97 -12.17 -20.84
N ASP A 94 3.45 -12.62 -21.98
CA ASP A 94 4.28 -13.09 -23.09
C ASP A 94 5.04 -11.92 -23.75
N ALA A 95 4.42 -10.74 -23.85
CA ALA A 95 5.09 -9.52 -24.30
C ALA A 95 6.25 -9.11 -23.37
N VAL A 96 6.04 -9.13 -22.04
CA VAL A 96 7.10 -8.83 -21.06
C VAL A 96 8.24 -9.84 -21.14
N ALA A 97 7.93 -11.12 -21.35
CA ALA A 97 8.94 -12.15 -21.53
C ALA A 97 9.79 -11.93 -22.80
N ALA A 98 9.16 -11.50 -23.90
CA ALA A 98 9.86 -11.16 -25.14
C ALA A 98 10.79 -9.95 -24.96
N ASP A 99 10.32 -8.90 -24.29
CA ASP A 99 11.11 -7.69 -24.02
C ASP A 99 12.34 -7.98 -23.15
N LEU A 100 12.18 -8.81 -22.12
CA LEU A 100 13.30 -9.24 -21.27
C LEU A 100 14.36 -10.04 -22.05
N ASN A 101 13.92 -10.90 -22.97
CA ASN A 101 14.84 -11.67 -23.80
C ASN A 101 15.57 -10.80 -24.85
N ALA A 102 14.88 -9.80 -25.40
CA ALA A 102 15.47 -8.82 -26.29
C ALA A 102 16.53 -7.98 -25.56
N LEU A 103 16.21 -7.50 -24.36
CA LEU A 103 17.15 -6.74 -23.53
C LEU A 103 18.38 -7.57 -23.16
N ARG A 104 18.19 -8.86 -22.83
CA ARG A 104 19.30 -9.78 -22.57
C ARG A 104 20.22 -9.92 -23.77
N SER A 105 19.66 -10.12 -24.96
CA SER A 105 20.44 -10.20 -26.21
C SER A 105 21.20 -8.90 -26.52
N MET A 106 20.60 -7.74 -26.22
CA MET A 106 21.27 -6.44 -26.36
C MET A 106 22.44 -6.28 -25.39
N VAL A 107 22.28 -6.73 -24.15
CA VAL A 107 23.37 -6.70 -23.15
C VAL A 107 24.51 -7.61 -23.55
N GLU A 108 24.22 -8.80 -24.08
CA GLU A 108 25.22 -9.76 -24.56
C GLU A 108 26.00 -9.20 -25.76
N THR A 109 25.31 -8.64 -26.74
CA THR A 109 25.95 -8.00 -27.90
C THR A 109 26.77 -6.77 -27.53
N MET A 110 26.33 -5.96 -26.55
CA MET A 110 27.12 -4.85 -26.01
C MET A 110 28.37 -5.34 -25.24
N ALA A 111 28.29 -6.50 -24.57
CA ALA A 111 29.43 -7.10 -23.90
C ALA A 111 30.48 -7.64 -24.89
N GLU A 112 30.05 -8.22 -26.01
CA GLU A 112 30.95 -8.70 -27.07
C GLU A 112 31.62 -7.58 -27.86
N GLN A 113 30.93 -6.46 -28.12
CA GLN A 113 31.55 -5.28 -28.75
C GLN A 113 32.63 -4.62 -27.89
N LYS A 114 32.65 -4.87 -26.58
CA LYS A 114 33.64 -4.32 -25.64
C LYS A 114 34.94 -5.13 -25.58
N LYS A 115 35.08 -6.21 -26.35
CA LYS A 115 36.32 -7.01 -26.47
C LYS A 115 37.22 -6.35 -27.54
N PRO A 116 38.33 -5.67 -27.18
CA PRO A 116 39.16 -5.02 -28.19
C PRO A 116 39.78 -6.06 -29.12
N ALA A 117 39.68 -5.79 -30.42
CA ALA A 117 40.44 -6.47 -31.45
C ALA A 117 41.94 -6.23 -31.20
N SER A 118 42.61 -7.19 -30.55
CA SER A 118 44.06 -7.23 -30.43
C SER A 118 44.66 -7.46 -31.82
N ARG A 119 44.93 -6.38 -32.57
CA ARG A 119 45.67 -6.39 -33.83
C ARG A 119 47.15 -6.13 -33.54
N LYS A 120 47.97 -7.20 -33.68
CA LYS A 120 49.40 -7.31 -34.05
C LYS A 120 50.44 -6.33 -33.44
N LYS A 121 51.56 -6.86 -32.91
CA LYS A 121 52.94 -6.67 -33.45
C LYS A 121 54.05 -7.31 -32.59
N GLU A 122 55.02 -7.87 -33.31
CA GLU A 122 56.48 -7.93 -33.06
C GLU A 122 57.01 -8.51 -31.73
N ALA A 123 57.71 -9.65 -31.85
CA ALA A 123 58.94 -9.92 -31.11
C ALA A 123 59.79 -10.92 -31.92
N ASP A 124 60.72 -10.35 -32.67
CA ASP A 124 61.96 -10.97 -33.14
C ASP A 124 62.87 -11.21 -31.91
N PRO A 125 63.56 -12.36 -31.81
CA PRO A 125 64.88 -12.30 -31.20
C PRO A 125 65.95 -13.09 -31.97
N GLU A 126 67.12 -12.44 -32.02
CA GLU A 126 68.52 -12.89 -32.29
C GLU A 126 68.81 -14.39 -32.48
#